data_AF-A9YF91-F1
#
_entry.id   AF-A9YF91-F1
#
_cell.length_a   1.000
_cell.length_b   1.000
_cell.length_c   1.000
_cell.angle_alpha   90.00
_cell.angle_beta   90.00
_cell.angle_gamma   90.00
#
_symmetry.space_group_name_H-M   'P 1'
#
loop_
_entity.id
_entity.type
_entity.pdbx_description
1 polymer ?
#
loop_
_entity_poly.entity_id
_entity_poly.type
_entity_poly.pdbx_seq_one_letter_code
_entity_poly.pdbx_strand_id
1 'polypeptide(L)' 'DYLFHLYELCHDFLIQVQNLAKDCGDKCPTKVTN' A
#
# COMPACT_ATOMS: atom_id res chain seq x y z
N ASP A 1 7.04 3.96 -19.37
CA ASP A 1 5.93 3.07 -18.96
C ASP A 1 6.25 2.05 -17.88
N TYR A 2 7.32 1.24 -17.97
CA TYR A 2 7.62 0.21 -16.95
C TYR A 2 7.80 0.77 -15.51
N LEU A 3 8.59 1.82 -15.33
CA LEU A 3 8.81 2.42 -14.02
C LEU A 3 7.51 2.98 -13.42
N PHE A 4 6.67 3.60 -14.25
CA PHE A 4 5.38 4.14 -13.82
C PHE A 4 4.44 3.02 -13.36
N HIS A 5 4.39 1.91 -14.10
CA HIS A 5 3.61 0.74 -13.72
C HIS A 5 4.04 0.13 -12.37
N LEU A 6 5.35 0.13 -12.08
CA LEU A 6 5.84 -0.31 -10.77
C LEU A 6 5.34 0.60 -9.63
N TYR A 7 5.27 1.92 -9.86
CA TYR A 7 4.71 2.86 -8.88
C TYR A 7 3.20 2.65 -8.67
N GLU A 8 2.44 2.41 -9.74
CA GLU A 8 1.02 2.05 -9.63
C GLU A 8 0.82 0.76 -8.84
N LEU A 9 1.64 -0.26 -9.11
CA LEU A 9 1.61 -1.52 -8.38
C LEU A 9 1.93 -1.32 -6.88
N CYS A 10 2.92 -0.50 -6.54
CA CYS A 10 3.21 -0.16 -5.15
C CYS A 10 2.04 0.56 -4.46
N HIS A 11 1.29 1.39 -5.19
CA HIS A 11 0.10 2.05 -4.66
C HIS A 11 -1.03 1.04 -4.35
N ASP A 12 -1.27 0.09 -5.24
CA ASP A 12 -2.26 -0.97 -5.03
C ASP A 12 -1.90 -1.86 -3.83
N PHE A 13 -0.62 -2.19 -3.66
CA PHE A 13 -0.15 -2.90 -2.47
C PHE A 13 -0.34 -2.09 -1.19
N LEU A 14 -0.07 -0.78 -1.23
CA LEU A 14 -0.32 0.08 -0.07
C LEU A 14 -1.79 0.05 0.33
N ILE A 15 -2.73 0.11 -0.62
CA ILE A 15 -4.18 0.02 -0.32
C ILE A 15 -4.52 -1.31 0.35
N GLN A 16 -3.97 -2.43 -0.12
CA GLN A 16 -4.22 -3.74 0.47
C GLN A 16 -3.72 -3.80 1.93
N VAL A 17 -2.51 -3.29 2.19
CA VAL A 17 -1.94 -3.23 3.55
C VAL A 17 -2.76 -2.30 4.44
N GLN A 18 -3.23 -1.18 3.92
CA GLN A 18 -4.11 -0.26 4.66
C GLN A 18 -5.43 -0.90 5.06
N ASN A 19 -6.05 -1.66 4.16
CA ASN A 19 -7.30 -2.37 4.46
C ASN A 19 -7.06 -3.44 5.53
N LEU A 20 -5.98 -4.22 5.39
CA LEU A 20 -5.60 -5.22 6.40
C LEU A 20 -5.31 -4.57 7.77
N ALA A 21 -4.55 -3.47 7.80
CA ALA A 21 -4.25 -2.77 9.04
C ALA A 21 -5.52 -2.21 9.72
N LYS A 22 -6.48 -1.72 8.93
CA LYS A 22 -7.79 -1.27 9.45
C LYS A 22 -8.59 -2.41 10.04
N ASP A 23 -8.64 -3.56 9.35
CA ASP A 23 -9.36 -4.75 9.82
C ASP A 23 -8.74 -5.34 11.10
N CYS A 24 -7.40 -5.28 11.22
CA CYS A 24 -6.67 -5.72 12.41
C CYS A 24 -6.70 -4.70 13.57
N GLY A 25 -7.15 -3.46 13.34
CA GLY A 25 -7.08 -2.37 14.33
C GLY A 25 -5.66 -1.82 14.55
N ASP A 26 -4.74 -2.13 13.65
CA ASP A 26 -3.34 -1.69 13.67
C ASP A 26 -3.17 -0.31 13.03
N LYS A 27 -2.00 0.31 13.25
CA LYS A 27 -1.68 1.60 12.67
C LYS A 27 -1.62 1.52 11.14
N CYS A 28 -2.61 2.11 10.48
CA CYS A 28 -2.71 2.19 9.03
C CYS A 28 -1.55 3.02 8.42
N PRO A 29 -0.71 2.45 7.53
CA PRO A 29 0.39 3.18 6.89
C PRO A 29 -0.15 4.15 5.82
N THR A 30 0.39 5.36 5.72
CA THR A 30 -0.01 6.37 4.72
C THR A 30 1.00 6.57 3.59
N LYS A 31 2.13 5.86 3.66
CA LYS A 31 3.20 5.85 2.66
C LYS A 31 3.66 4.42 2.48
N VAL A 32 4.28 4.12 1.34
CA VAL A 32 4.94 2.83 1.11
C VAL A 32 6.01 2.64 2.19
N THR A 33 5.92 1.52 2.89
CA THR A 33 6.88 1.08 3.92
C THR A 33 7.66 -0.13 3.40
N ASN A 34 8.90 -0.32 3.88
CA ASN A 34 9.71 -1.50 3.57
C ASN A 34 9.26 -2.74 4.37
#